data_AF-A0A940UW28-F1
#
_entry.id   AF-A0A940UW28-F1
#
_cell.length_a   1.000
_cell.length_b   1.000
_cell.length_c   1.000
_cell.angle_alpha   90.00
_cell.angle_beta   90.00
_cell.angle_gamma   90.00
#
_symmetry.space_group_name_H-M   'P 1'
#
loop_
_entity.id
_entity.type
_entity.pdbx_description
1 polymer ?
#
loop_
_entity_poly.entity_id
_entity_poly.type
_entity_poly.pdbx_seq_one_letter_code
_entity_poly.pdbx_strand_id
1 'polypeptide(L)' 'PFIAATHTYPIEDGAVFAIEPKMVWPRKGCCGYENTVHYANGKCRIITDIDDNIIIA' A
#
# COMPACT_ATOMS: atom_id res chain seq x y z
N PRO A 1 2.88 -3.78 -10.10
CA PRO A 1 1.53 -3.98 -10.71
C PRO A 1 0.57 -2.91 -10.18
N PHE A 2 -0.55 -2.66 -10.87
CA PHE A 2 -1.64 -1.84 -10.30
C PHE A 2 -2.57 -2.71 -9.48
N ILE A 3 -2.72 -2.38 -8.20
CA ILE A 3 -3.67 -3.06 -7.31
C ILE A 3 -5.04 -2.39 -7.47
N ALA A 4 -5.91 -3.00 -8.24
CA ALA A 4 -7.27 -2.50 -8.50
C ALA A 4 -8.25 -3.66 -8.66
N ALA A 5 -9.51 -3.44 -8.28
CA ALA A 5 -10.55 -4.48 -8.29
C ALA A 5 -10.82 -5.10 -9.67
N THR A 6 -10.48 -4.39 -10.75
CA THR A 6 -10.75 -4.80 -12.13
C THR A 6 -9.56 -5.48 -12.81
N HIS A 7 -8.41 -5.57 -12.16
CA HIS A 7 -7.23 -6.23 -12.72
C HIS A 7 -7.18 -7.71 -12.33
N THR A 8 -6.88 -8.57 -13.30
CA THR A 8 -6.89 -10.03 -13.16
C THR A 8 -5.54 -10.68 -13.44
N TYR A 9 -4.52 -9.91 -13.81
CA TYR A 9 -3.17 -10.45 -13.96
C TYR A 9 -2.59 -10.87 -12.61
N PRO A 10 -1.78 -11.94 -12.57
CA PRO A 10 -1.11 -12.35 -11.34
C PRO A 10 -0.07 -11.32 -10.88
N ILE A 11 0.29 -11.38 -9.59
CA ILE A 11 1.43 -10.66 -9.06
C ILE A 11 2.66 -11.56 -9.24
N GLU A 12 3.57 -11.12 -10.10
CA GLU A 12 4.82 -11.85 -10.39
C GLU A 12 5.83 -11.72 -9.25
N ASP A 13 6.68 -12.74 -9.12
CA ASP A 13 7.80 -12.72 -8.18
C ASP A 13 8.76 -11.55 -8.47
N GLY A 14 9.26 -10.90 -7.42
CA GLY A 14 10.09 -9.70 -7.53
C GLY A 14 9.30 -8.40 -7.75
N ALA A 15 7.96 -8.47 -7.85
CA ALA A 15 7.14 -7.27 -7.98
C ALA A 15 7.30 -6.34 -6.76
N VAL A 16 7.43 -5.04 -7.04
CA VAL A 16 7.39 -3.97 -6.04
C VAL A 16 6.19 -3.08 -6.36
N PHE A 17 5.37 -2.79 -5.35
CA PHE A 17 4.15 -1.99 -5.50
C PHE A 17 3.72 -1.36 -4.18
N ALA A 18 2.89 -0.32 -4.25
CA ALA A 18 2.30 0.30 -3.07
C ALA A 18 1.02 -0.43 -2.65
N ILE A 19 0.80 -0.49 -1.34
CA ILE A 19 -0.51 -0.71 -0.74
C ILE A 19 -0.86 0.58 0.01
N GLU A 20 -1.81 1.33 -0.54
CA GLU A 20 -2.11 2.72 -0.12
C GLU A 20 -3.61 3.01 0.05
N PRO A 21 -4.37 2.22 0.85
CA PRO A 21 -5.77 2.53 1.11
C PRO A 21 -5.94 3.92 1.75
N LYS A 22 -6.94 4.66 1.27
CA LYS A 22 -7.25 6.02 1.73
C LYS A 22 -8.74 6.21 1.97
N MET A 23 -9.06 6.81 3.11
CA MET A 23 -10.38 7.38 3.38
C MET A 23 -10.36 8.88 3.13
N VAL A 24 -11.33 9.36 2.36
CA VAL A 24 -11.49 10.79 2.04
C VAL A 24 -12.86 11.24 2.51
N TRP A 25 -12.89 12.26 3.36
CA TRP A 25 -14.11 12.96 3.76
C TRP A 25 -14.11 14.34 3.11
N PRO A 26 -14.94 14.56 2.07
CA PRO A 26 -14.96 15.82 1.35
C PRO A 26 -15.13 17.02 2.28
N ARG A 27 -14.21 18.00 2.15
CA ARG A 27 -14.15 19.23 2.96
C ARG A 27 -13.91 19.03 4.46
N LYS A 28 -13.61 17.81 4.91
CA LYS A 28 -13.33 17.50 6.33
C LYS A 28 -11.92 16.95 6.55
N GLY A 29 -11.33 16.33 5.52
CA GLY A 29 -9.97 15.81 5.57
C GLY A 29 -9.85 14.43 4.92
N CYS A 30 -8.72 13.78 5.14
CA CYS A 30 -8.47 12.44 4.66
C CYS A 30 -7.40 11.76 5.53
N CYS A 31 -7.40 10.43 5.54
CA CYS A 31 -6.35 9.63 6.15
C CYS A 31 -6.02 8.50 5.18
N GLY A 32 -4.73 8.34 4.89
CA GLY A 32 -4.20 7.23 4.11
C GLY A 32 -3.16 6.48 4.93
N TYR A 33 -3.01 5.21 4.63
CA TYR A 33 -1.96 4.37 5.18
C TYR A 33 -1.26 3.69 4.02
N GLU A 34 0.02 3.98 3.82
CA GLU A 34 0.76 3.61 2.62
C GLU A 34 2.08 2.94 2.96
N ASN A 35 2.30 1.78 2.34
CA ASN A 35 3.55 1.04 2.42
C ASN A 35 3.98 0.54 1.04
N THR A 36 5.29 0.55 0.80
CA THR A 36 5.89 -0.16 -0.33
C THR A 36 6.08 -1.62 0.04
N VAL A 37 5.62 -2.51 -0.82
CA VAL A 37 5.64 -3.96 -0.63
C VAL A 37 6.48 -4.60 -1.72
N HIS A 38 7.38 -5.49 -1.31
CA HIS A 38 8.09 -6.42 -2.18
C HIS A 38 7.42 -7.80 -2.09
N TYR A 39 6.99 -8.32 -3.23
CA TYR A 39 6.44 -9.67 -3.33
C TYR A 39 7.53 -10.66 -3.75
N ALA A 40 7.82 -11.62 -2.88
CA ALA A 40 8.82 -12.65 -3.13
C ALA A 40 8.39 -13.99 -2.52
N ASN A 41 8.56 -15.07 -3.27
CA ASN A 41 8.24 -16.43 -2.89
C ASN A 41 6.79 -16.60 -2.35
N GLY A 42 5.82 -15.96 -3.03
CA GLY A 42 4.42 -16.02 -2.61
C GLY A 42 4.08 -15.19 -1.37
N LYS A 43 5.00 -14.33 -0.90
CA LYS A 43 4.84 -13.55 0.34
C LYS A 43 5.05 -12.07 0.07
N CYS A 44 4.28 -11.25 0.78
CA CYS A 44 4.45 -9.80 0.82
C CYS A 44 5.38 -9.42 1.98
N ARG A 45 6.39 -8.61 1.71
CA ARG A 45 7.25 -7.99 2.73
C ARG A 45 7.16 -6.47 2.59
N ILE A 46 6.81 -5.77 3.67
CA ILE A 46 6.88 -4.31 3.73
C ILE A 46 8.36 -3.90 3.73
N ILE A 47 8.70 -2.90 2.91
CA ILE A 47 10.06 -2.36 2.78
C ILE A 47 10.16 -0.88 3.11
N THR A 48 9.02 -0.21 3.36
CA THR A 48 9.02 1.12 3.97
C THR A 48 9.49 1.00 5.42
N ASP A 49 10.36 1.93 5.84
CA ASP A 49 10.89 2.01 7.20
C ASP A 49 10.38 3.30 7.86
N ILE A 50 9.17 3.24 8.40
CA ILE A 50 8.53 4.33 9.15
C ILE A 50 7.56 3.75 10.19
N ASP A 51 7.30 4.52 11.25
CA ASP A 51 6.24 4.19 12.20
C ASP A 51 4.86 4.42 11.55
N ASP A 52 3.97 3.43 11.71
CA ASP A 52 2.60 3.42 11.20
C ASP A 52 1.63 4.22 12.09
N ASN A 53 2.09 4.70 13.25
CA ASN A 53 1.30 5.49 14.17
C ASN A 53 0.97 6.88 13.61
N ILE A 54 -0.15 7.44 14.09
CA ILE A 54 -0.45 8.85 13.87
C ILE A 54 0.56 9.69 14.64
N ILE A 55 1.37 10.46 13.92
CA ILE A 55 2.29 11.42 14.50
C ILE A 55 1.55 12.74 14.72
N ILE A 56 1.53 13.20 15.97
CA ILE A 56 1.08 14.55 16.33
C ILE A 56 2.35 15.36 16.60
N ALA A 57 2.64 16.33 15.73
CA ALA A 57 3.82 17.19 15.81
C ALA A 57 3.46 18.61 16.27
#